data_AF-G2HGT8-F1
#
_entry.id   AF-G2HGT8-F1
#
_cell.length_a   1.000
_cell.length_b   1.000
_cell.length_c   1.000
_cell.angle_alpha   90.00
_cell.angle_beta   90.00
_cell.angle_gamma   90.00
#
_symmetry.space_group_name_H-M   'P 1'
#
loop_
_entity.id
_entity.type
_entity.pdbx_description
1 polymer ?
#
loop_
_entity_poly.entity_id
_entity_poly.type
_entity_poly.pdbx_seq_one_letter_code
_entity_poly.pdbx_strand_id
1 'polypeptide(L)'
;MALALLSRLLPGSEYLTHELLLSCVFRLEFLPERTSGGPEAADFSDQLSLGSSRVPRCGQGTLLAQACQDLPSIRNCYLTHCSPARASLLASQALHRGELQRVPTLLLPMPMEPLLPTDWPFLPLIRLYHRASDTPSGLSPTDTMGTAMRVLQWVLVLESWRPQALWAVPPAARLARLMCVFLVDSELFRESPVQHLVAALLAQLCQPQVLPNLNLDCPLPGLTSFPDLYANFLDHFEAVSFGDHLFGALVLLPLQRRFSVTLRLALFGEHVGALRALSLPLTQLPVSLECYTVPPEDNLALLQLYFRTLVTGALRSRWCPVLYAVAVAHVNSFIFSQDPQSSDEVKAARRSMLQKTWLLADEGLRQHLLHYKLPNSTLPEGFELYSQLPPLRQHYLQRLTSTVLQNGVSET
;
A
#
# COMPACT_ATOMS: atom_id res chain seq x y z
N MET A 1 -20.51 -0.14 20.27
CA MET A 1 -21.72 -0.95 20.13
C MET A 1 -22.47 -0.64 18.84
N ALA A 2 -22.94 0.60 18.59
CA ALA A 2 -23.64 0.97 17.35
C ALA A 2 -22.88 0.61 16.04
N LEU A 3 -21.58 0.92 15.96
CA LEU A 3 -20.74 0.57 14.81
C LEU A 3 -20.68 -0.94 14.51
N ALA A 4 -20.59 -1.75 15.57
CA ALA A 4 -20.55 -3.21 15.45
C ALA A 4 -21.93 -3.82 15.15
N LEU A 5 -23.02 -3.09 15.46
CA LEU A 5 -24.37 -3.51 15.11
C LEU A 5 -24.65 -3.29 13.62
N LEU A 6 -24.20 -2.18 13.04
CA LEU A 6 -24.42 -1.87 11.62
C LEU A 6 -23.96 -3.01 10.69
N SER A 7 -22.80 -3.60 10.94
CA SER A 7 -22.26 -4.70 10.14
C SER A 7 -22.94 -6.05 10.40
N ARG A 8 -23.94 -6.11 11.28
CA ARG A 8 -24.66 -7.33 11.69
C ARG A 8 -26.17 -7.24 11.47
N LEU A 9 -26.69 -6.09 11.05
CA LEU A 9 -28.11 -5.89 10.78
C LEU A 9 -28.51 -6.64 9.51
N LEU A 10 -29.60 -7.41 9.61
CA LEU A 10 -30.14 -8.25 8.53
C LEU A 10 -31.23 -7.51 7.74
N PRO A 11 -31.54 -7.95 6.51
CA PRO A 11 -32.68 -7.45 5.74
C PRO A 11 -33.98 -7.41 6.56
N GLY A 12 -34.74 -6.33 6.44
CA GLY A 12 -35.91 -6.04 7.30
C GLY A 12 -35.64 -5.08 8.47
N SER A 13 -34.37 -4.77 8.75
CA SER A 13 -33.95 -3.79 9.77
C SER A 13 -33.40 -2.48 9.19
N GLU A 14 -33.84 -2.12 7.99
CA GLU A 14 -33.44 -0.92 7.25
C GLU A 14 -33.70 0.36 8.05
N TYR A 15 -34.84 0.43 8.75
CA TYR A 15 -35.17 1.56 9.61
C TYR A 15 -34.16 1.74 10.75
N LEU A 16 -33.77 0.64 11.42
CA LEU A 16 -32.76 0.68 12.48
C LEU A 16 -31.39 1.08 11.94
N THR A 17 -31.01 0.58 10.76
CA THR A 17 -29.75 0.95 10.08
C THR A 17 -29.71 2.46 9.82
N HIS A 18 -30.80 3.01 9.27
CA HIS A 18 -30.94 4.42 8.97
C HIS A 18 -30.91 5.28 10.24
N GLU A 19 -31.62 4.89 11.29
CA GLU A 19 -31.60 5.59 12.59
C GLU A 19 -30.22 5.56 13.25
N LEU A 20 -29.51 4.43 13.19
CA LEU A 20 -28.14 4.34 13.72
C LEU A 20 -27.19 5.29 12.97
N LEU A 21 -27.26 5.33 11.64
CA LEU A 21 -26.47 6.25 10.83
C LEU A 21 -26.83 7.72 11.12
N LEU A 22 -28.11 8.05 11.29
CA LEU A 22 -28.55 9.41 11.58
C LEU A 22 -28.15 9.89 12.98
N SER A 23 -28.34 9.02 13.97
CA SER A 23 -28.45 9.42 15.38
C SER A 23 -27.32 8.90 16.26
N CYS A 24 -26.54 7.90 15.85
CA CYS A 24 -25.55 7.28 16.75
C CYS A 24 -24.13 7.28 16.18
N VAL A 25 -23.96 6.90 14.91
CA VAL A 25 -22.65 6.55 14.34
C VAL A 25 -21.70 7.75 14.29
N PHE A 26 -22.19 8.90 13.86
CA PHE A 26 -21.38 10.10 13.64
C PHE A 26 -21.51 11.15 14.75
N ARG A 27 -21.99 10.79 15.94
CA ARG A 27 -22.06 11.74 17.07
C ARG A 27 -20.77 11.70 17.89
N LEU A 28 -20.23 12.88 18.16
CA LEU A 28 -19.03 13.07 18.97
C LEU A 28 -19.18 12.50 20.39
N GLU A 29 -20.38 12.60 20.99
CA GLU A 29 -20.68 12.08 22.33
C GLU A 29 -20.44 10.57 22.48
N PHE A 30 -20.51 9.81 21.38
CA PHE A 30 -20.28 8.37 21.38
C PHE A 30 -18.86 8.01 20.94
N LEU A 31 -18.00 8.98 20.63
CA LEU A 31 -16.59 8.77 20.36
C LEU A 31 -15.79 8.85 21.68
N PRO A 32 -14.83 7.93 21.92
CA PRO A 32 -14.10 7.82 23.18
C PRO A 32 -12.97 8.86 23.30
N GLU A 33 -13.16 10.06 22.75
CA GLU A 33 -12.18 11.14 22.72
C GLU A 33 -11.62 11.45 24.13
N ARG A 34 -12.49 11.36 25.15
CA ARG A 34 -12.14 11.60 26.56
C ARG A 34 -11.29 10.51 27.20
N THR A 35 -11.34 9.26 26.73
CA THR A 35 -10.53 8.16 27.29
C THR A 35 -9.18 8.01 26.59
N SER A 36 -9.07 8.50 25.35
CA SER A 36 -7.85 8.44 24.54
C SER A 36 -7.02 9.73 24.57
N GLY A 37 -7.40 10.72 25.38
CA GLY A 37 -6.67 11.99 25.54
C GLY A 37 -6.88 13.00 24.41
N GLY A 38 -7.89 12.79 23.56
CA GLY A 38 -8.25 13.72 22.48
C GLY A 38 -7.28 13.74 21.29
N PRO A 39 -7.47 14.70 20.36
CA PRO A 39 -6.59 14.90 19.21
C PRO A 39 -5.14 15.21 19.63
N GLU A 40 -4.94 15.94 20.72
CA GLU A 40 -3.61 16.29 21.23
C GLU A 40 -2.79 15.06 21.60
N ALA A 41 -3.42 14.03 22.18
CA ALA A 41 -2.74 12.77 22.49
C ALA A 41 -2.26 12.02 21.24
N ALA A 42 -2.95 12.16 20.11
CA ALA A 42 -2.50 11.58 18.85
C ALA A 42 -1.19 12.26 18.39
N ASP A 43 -1.13 13.59 18.45
CA ASP A 43 0.08 14.36 18.13
C ASP A 43 1.25 13.99 19.07
N PHE A 44 0.99 13.79 20.36
CA PHE A 44 2.01 13.32 21.30
C PHE A 44 2.46 11.88 21.01
N SER A 45 1.54 10.98 20.65
CA SER A 45 1.89 9.59 20.31
C SER A 45 2.79 9.51 19.05
N ASP A 46 2.54 10.39 18.08
CA ASP A 46 3.36 10.53 16.90
C ASP A 46 4.76 11.04 17.23
N GLN A 47 4.86 12.01 18.13
CA GLN A 47 6.14 12.52 18.64
C GLN A 47 6.90 11.47 19.47
N LEU A 48 6.22 10.58 20.19
CA LEU A 48 6.91 9.55 20.98
C LEU A 48 7.38 8.36 20.11
N SER A 49 6.75 8.17 18.95
CA SER A 49 7.15 7.16 17.95
C SER A 49 8.43 7.51 17.18
N LEU A 50 9.16 8.57 17.58
CA LEU A 50 10.36 9.17 16.95
C LEU A 50 11.61 8.26 16.85
N GLY A 51 11.46 6.94 16.96
CA GLY A 51 12.58 6.00 16.86
C GLY A 51 13.15 5.78 15.46
N SER A 52 12.49 6.17 14.35
CA SER A 52 12.95 5.73 13.02
C SER A 52 12.68 6.60 11.79
N SER A 53 11.98 7.74 11.85
CA SER A 53 11.78 8.57 10.64
C SER A 53 11.67 10.06 10.97
N ARG A 54 12.58 10.86 10.39
CA ARG A 54 12.69 12.33 10.51
C ARG A 54 11.82 13.05 9.47
N VAL A 55 10.52 12.76 9.41
CA VAL A 55 9.58 13.54 8.60
C VAL A 55 8.71 14.37 9.55
N PRO A 56 8.44 15.66 9.28
CA PRO A 56 7.40 16.38 9.99
C PRO A 56 6.07 15.70 9.67
N ARG A 57 5.59 14.87 10.61
CA ARG A 57 4.28 14.22 10.46
C ARG A 57 3.23 15.32 10.53
N CYS A 58 2.36 15.34 9.53
CA CYS A 58 1.17 16.16 9.52
C CYS A 58 0.40 15.91 10.81
N GLY A 59 0.10 16.97 11.58
CA GLY A 59 -0.52 16.85 12.90
C GLY A 59 -1.79 16.00 12.85
N GLN A 60 -1.66 14.72 13.21
CA GLN A 60 -2.76 13.76 13.19
C GLN A 60 -3.90 14.25 14.08
N GLY A 61 -3.58 14.91 15.19
CA GLY A 61 -4.53 15.61 16.05
C GLY A 61 -5.29 16.71 15.32
N THR A 62 -4.63 17.51 14.48
CA THR A 62 -5.30 18.53 13.65
C THR A 62 -6.26 17.89 12.64
N LEU A 63 -5.85 16.81 11.98
CA LEU A 63 -6.72 16.07 11.05
C LEU A 63 -7.93 15.46 11.76
N LEU A 64 -7.72 14.90 12.96
CA LEU A 64 -8.81 14.36 13.79
C LEU A 64 -9.76 15.46 14.26
N ALA A 65 -9.25 16.62 14.67
CA ALA A 65 -10.07 17.76 15.05
C ALA A 65 -10.93 18.26 13.88
N GLN A 66 -10.34 18.36 12.67
CA GLN A 66 -11.07 18.70 11.45
C GLN A 66 -12.15 17.65 11.10
N ALA A 67 -11.83 16.36 11.22
CA ALA A 67 -12.80 15.29 11.02
C ALA A 67 -13.98 15.37 12.01
N CYS A 68 -13.70 15.73 13.27
CA CYS A 68 -14.73 15.92 14.28
C CYS A 68 -15.64 17.11 13.99
N GLN A 69 -15.07 18.20 13.47
CA GLN A 69 -15.84 19.37 13.03
C GLN A 69 -16.73 19.04 11.82
N ASP A 70 -16.25 18.19 10.89
CA ASP A 70 -16.98 17.83 9.67
C ASP A 70 -17.92 16.61 9.83
N LEU A 71 -18.11 16.09 11.06
CA LEU A 71 -19.02 14.96 11.34
C LEU A 71 -20.43 15.12 10.72
N PRO A 72 -21.07 16.31 10.72
CA PRO A 72 -22.36 16.49 10.06
C PRO A 72 -22.32 16.21 8.55
N SER A 73 -21.26 16.65 7.85
CA SER A 73 -21.09 16.41 6.41
C SER A 73 -20.69 14.97 6.14
N ILE A 74 -19.82 14.39 6.97
CA ILE A 74 -19.48 12.96 6.92
C ILE A 74 -20.77 12.14 7.01
N ARG A 75 -21.61 12.42 8.00
CA ARG A 75 -22.92 11.76 8.14
C ARG A 75 -23.76 11.87 6.87
N ASN A 76 -23.90 13.07 6.30
CA ASN A 76 -24.70 13.27 5.09
C ASN A 76 -24.15 12.47 3.90
N CYS A 77 -22.83 12.37 3.77
CA CYS A 77 -22.17 11.53 2.77
C CYS A 77 -22.52 10.05 2.97
N TYR A 78 -22.36 9.51 4.18
CA TYR A 78 -22.72 8.11 4.44
C TYR A 78 -24.22 7.84 4.32
N LEU A 79 -25.10 8.78 4.63
CA LEU A 79 -26.54 8.61 4.38
C LEU A 79 -26.81 8.51 2.88
N THR A 80 -26.15 9.32 2.06
CA THR A 80 -26.32 9.27 0.59
C THR A 80 -25.83 7.94 -0.01
N HIS A 81 -24.73 7.40 0.53
CA HIS A 81 -24.07 6.22 -0.03
C HIS A 81 -24.41 4.90 0.68
N CYS A 82 -24.95 4.93 1.90
CA CYS A 82 -25.27 3.73 2.67
C CYS A 82 -26.76 3.61 3.01
N SER A 83 -27.61 4.57 2.58
CA SER A 83 -29.06 4.44 2.82
C SER A 83 -29.64 3.25 2.06
N PRO A 84 -30.45 2.41 2.71
CA PRO A 84 -31.20 1.35 2.04
C PRO A 84 -32.24 1.95 1.07
N ALA A 85 -32.75 1.13 0.15
CA ALA A 85 -33.79 1.55 -0.79
C ALA A 85 -35.00 2.11 -0.04
N ARG A 86 -35.56 3.23 -0.55
CA ARG A 86 -36.65 3.97 0.10
C ARG A 86 -37.87 3.08 0.41
N ALA A 87 -38.19 2.16 -0.50
CA ALA A 87 -39.30 1.22 -0.31
C ALA A 87 -39.06 0.28 0.89
N SER A 88 -37.86 -0.31 0.99
CA SER A 88 -37.48 -1.17 2.11
C SER A 88 -37.42 -0.41 3.44
N LEU A 89 -36.95 0.83 3.41
CA LEU A 89 -36.94 1.70 4.60
C LEU A 89 -38.35 1.95 5.14
N LEU A 90 -39.30 2.31 4.26
CA LEU A 90 -40.70 2.56 4.65
C LEU A 90 -41.38 1.29 5.16
N ALA A 91 -41.12 0.14 4.53
CA ALA A 91 -41.66 -1.14 4.97
C ALA A 91 -41.13 -1.55 6.36
N SER A 92 -39.81 -1.43 6.58
CA SER A 92 -39.17 -1.70 7.87
C SER A 92 -39.66 -0.74 8.96
N GLN A 93 -39.88 0.54 8.63
CA GLN A 93 -40.41 1.54 9.55
C GLN A 93 -41.86 1.22 9.96
N ALA A 94 -42.71 0.86 9.00
CA ALA A 94 -44.09 0.45 9.28
C ALA A 94 -44.14 -0.80 10.16
N LEU A 95 -43.27 -1.79 9.91
CA LEU A 95 -43.13 -2.98 10.74
C LEU A 95 -42.69 -2.62 12.17
N HIS A 96 -41.68 -1.75 12.32
CA HIS A 96 -41.18 -1.30 13.62
C HIS A 96 -42.22 -0.53 14.43
N ARG A 97 -43.12 0.21 13.77
CA ARG A 97 -44.22 0.96 14.39
C ARG A 97 -45.50 0.14 14.61
N GLY A 98 -45.53 -1.11 14.15
CA GLY A 98 -46.73 -1.96 14.24
C GLY A 98 -47.84 -1.61 13.23
N GLU A 99 -47.53 -0.83 12.18
CA GLU A 99 -48.48 -0.39 11.14
C GLU A 99 -48.66 -1.46 10.06
N LEU A 100 -49.25 -2.61 10.40
CA LEU A 100 -49.33 -3.80 9.51
C LEU A 100 -50.03 -3.54 8.17
N GLN A 101 -50.94 -2.55 8.10
CA GLN A 101 -51.64 -2.19 6.85
C GLN A 101 -50.73 -1.57 5.78
N ARG A 102 -49.53 -1.11 6.17
CA ARG A 102 -48.54 -0.49 5.28
C ARG A 102 -47.38 -1.41 4.92
N VAL A 103 -47.40 -2.65 5.44
CA VAL A 103 -46.35 -3.64 5.18
C VAL A 103 -46.75 -4.48 3.96
N PRO A 104 -45.96 -4.49 2.88
CA PRO A 104 -46.31 -5.23 1.66
C PRO A 104 -46.29 -6.75 1.87
N THR A 105 -45.45 -7.26 2.79
CA THR A 105 -45.33 -8.69 3.12
C THR A 105 -44.87 -8.89 4.56
N LEU A 106 -45.43 -9.87 5.29
CA LEU A 106 -44.96 -10.26 6.63
C LEU A 106 -43.84 -11.34 6.60
N LEU A 107 -43.43 -11.75 5.41
CA LEU A 107 -42.31 -12.67 5.25
C LEU A 107 -41.01 -11.91 5.51
N LEU A 108 -40.18 -12.43 6.42
CA LEU A 108 -38.82 -11.96 6.58
C LEU A 108 -38.05 -12.29 5.29
N PRO A 109 -37.31 -11.33 4.70
CA PRO A 109 -36.45 -11.63 3.57
C PRO A 109 -35.45 -12.71 4.00
N MET A 110 -35.14 -13.64 3.08
CA MET A 110 -34.18 -14.70 3.36
C MET A 110 -32.82 -14.06 3.75
N PRO A 111 -32.28 -14.33 4.95
CA PRO A 111 -31.07 -13.66 5.42
C PRO A 111 -29.86 -14.31 4.76
N MET A 112 -29.53 -13.88 3.55
CA MET A 112 -28.33 -14.36 2.88
C MET A 112 -27.10 -13.56 3.34
N GLU A 113 -27.23 -12.24 3.54
CA GLU A 113 -26.11 -11.34 3.86
C GLU A 113 -26.59 -10.15 4.74
N PRO A 114 -25.69 -9.51 5.52
CA PRO A 114 -26.01 -8.28 6.25
C PRO A 114 -26.36 -7.13 5.28
N LEU A 115 -27.13 -6.15 5.76
CA LEU A 115 -27.56 -4.98 4.99
C LEU A 115 -26.40 -4.14 4.45
N LEU A 116 -25.33 -4.04 5.23
CA LEU A 116 -24.10 -3.34 4.87
C LEU A 116 -22.94 -4.33 4.86
N PRO A 117 -22.01 -4.18 3.90
CA PRO A 117 -20.83 -5.04 3.86
C PRO A 117 -19.93 -4.77 5.06
N THR A 118 -19.03 -5.73 5.35
CA THR A 118 -18.10 -5.64 6.49
C THR A 118 -17.23 -4.38 6.44
N ASP A 119 -16.86 -3.94 5.24
CA ASP A 119 -16.06 -2.77 4.95
C ASP A 119 -16.91 -1.54 4.56
N TRP A 120 -18.14 -1.46 5.08
CA TRP A 120 -19.02 -0.31 4.88
C TRP A 120 -18.38 1.07 5.15
N PRO A 121 -17.38 1.25 6.05
CA PRO A 121 -16.73 2.54 6.20
C PRO A 121 -16.06 3.01 4.90
N PHE A 122 -15.70 2.10 4.00
CA PHE A 122 -15.12 2.44 2.70
C PHE A 122 -16.15 2.46 1.57
N LEU A 123 -17.41 2.07 1.81
CA LEU A 123 -18.42 1.91 0.76
C LEU A 123 -18.60 3.12 -0.16
N PRO A 124 -18.62 4.39 0.32
CA PRO A 124 -18.74 5.53 -0.59
C PRO A 124 -17.54 5.61 -1.56
N LEU A 125 -16.33 5.32 -1.08
CA LEU A 125 -15.11 5.31 -1.89
C LEU A 125 -15.10 4.16 -2.90
N ILE A 126 -15.58 2.98 -2.50
CA ILE A 126 -15.74 1.82 -3.41
C ILE A 126 -16.68 2.18 -4.56
N ARG A 127 -17.80 2.85 -4.28
CA ARG A 127 -18.74 3.32 -5.29
C ARG A 127 -18.15 4.37 -6.22
N LEU A 128 -17.31 5.28 -5.70
CA LEU A 128 -16.58 6.24 -6.54
C LEU A 128 -15.63 5.52 -7.49
N TYR A 129 -14.86 4.56 -6.98
CA TYR A 129 -13.94 3.77 -7.78
C TYR A 129 -14.66 3.01 -8.92
N HIS A 130 -15.72 2.25 -8.61
CA HIS A 130 -16.47 1.54 -9.66
C HIS A 130 -17.06 2.47 -10.70
N ARG A 131 -17.58 3.63 -10.29
CA ARG A 131 -18.10 4.63 -11.23
C ARG A 131 -17.02 5.16 -12.16
N ALA A 132 -15.82 5.42 -11.63
CA ALA A 132 -14.68 5.86 -12.44
C ALA A 132 -14.26 4.77 -13.44
N SER A 133 -14.32 3.49 -13.06
CA SER A 133 -14.03 2.36 -13.94
C SER A 133 -15.11 2.16 -15.04
N ASP A 134 -16.39 2.31 -14.70
CA ASP A 134 -17.51 2.02 -15.61
C ASP A 134 -17.85 3.17 -16.56
N THR A 135 -17.57 4.42 -16.18
CA THR A 135 -17.92 5.63 -16.95
C THR A 135 -16.74 6.59 -17.10
N PRO A 136 -15.88 6.41 -18.12
CA PRO A 136 -14.74 7.31 -18.36
C PRO A 136 -15.13 8.68 -18.96
N SER A 137 -16.40 8.95 -19.23
CA SER A 137 -16.88 10.17 -19.92
C SER A 137 -17.62 11.15 -18.99
N GLY A 138 -16.90 12.18 -18.52
CA GLY A 138 -17.31 13.59 -18.52
C GLY A 138 -18.45 14.09 -17.62
N LEU A 139 -19.27 13.22 -17.02
CA LEU A 139 -20.26 13.65 -16.02
C LEU A 139 -19.59 13.70 -14.65
N SER A 140 -18.96 14.84 -14.35
CA SER A 140 -18.39 15.12 -13.04
C SER A 140 -19.43 14.86 -11.95
N PRO A 141 -19.17 13.95 -10.98
CA PRO A 141 -19.97 13.89 -9.77
C PRO A 141 -19.88 15.25 -9.09
N THR A 142 -21.00 15.73 -8.55
CA THR A 142 -21.07 17.05 -7.90
C THR A 142 -20.19 17.17 -6.64
N ASP A 143 -19.52 16.09 -6.18
CA ASP A 143 -18.57 16.14 -5.05
C ASP A 143 -17.66 14.89 -4.92
N THR A 144 -16.88 14.50 -5.94
CA THR A 144 -15.92 13.36 -5.83
C THR A 144 -14.91 13.58 -4.70
N MET A 145 -14.31 14.78 -4.69
CA MET A 145 -13.29 15.16 -3.71
C MET A 145 -13.84 15.17 -2.29
N GLY A 146 -14.96 15.84 -2.04
CA GLY A 146 -15.54 15.89 -0.71
C GLY A 146 -16.02 14.52 -0.22
N THR A 147 -16.52 13.67 -1.10
CA THR A 147 -16.85 12.27 -0.75
C THR A 147 -15.60 11.49 -0.33
N ALA A 148 -14.52 11.55 -1.11
CA ALA A 148 -13.27 10.87 -0.77
C ALA A 148 -12.66 11.41 0.54
N MET A 149 -12.60 12.73 0.71
CA MET A 149 -12.13 13.36 1.95
C MET A 149 -12.93 12.91 3.17
N ARG A 150 -14.26 12.93 3.09
CA ARG A 150 -15.14 12.54 4.21
C ARG A 150 -14.99 11.06 4.58
N VAL A 151 -14.79 10.18 3.60
CA VAL A 151 -14.48 8.76 3.86
C VAL A 151 -13.15 8.64 4.58
N LEU A 152 -12.09 9.30 4.08
CA LEU A 152 -10.75 9.23 4.68
C LEU A 152 -10.74 9.81 6.10
N GLN A 153 -11.43 10.93 6.34
CA GLN A 153 -11.62 11.50 7.68
C GLN A 153 -12.32 10.53 8.62
N TRP A 154 -13.41 9.90 8.16
CA TRP A 154 -14.15 8.95 8.98
C TRP A 154 -13.32 7.71 9.31
N VAL A 155 -12.61 7.16 8.33
CA VAL A 155 -11.71 6.03 8.54
C VAL A 155 -10.59 6.41 9.51
N LEU A 156 -10.03 7.62 9.42
CA LEU A 156 -9.00 8.09 10.36
C LEU A 156 -9.53 8.15 11.80
N VAL A 157 -10.76 8.63 12.00
CA VAL A 157 -11.43 8.61 13.32
C VAL A 157 -11.63 7.19 13.83
N LEU A 158 -12.05 6.27 12.95
CA LEU A 158 -12.25 4.87 13.31
C LEU A 158 -10.94 4.17 13.67
N GLU A 159 -9.88 4.31 12.87
CA GLU A 159 -8.56 3.74 13.16
C GLU A 159 -8.01 4.28 14.50
N SER A 160 -8.16 5.57 14.75
CA SER A 160 -7.57 6.23 15.92
C SER A 160 -8.32 5.90 17.22
N TRP A 161 -9.66 5.89 17.19
CA TRP A 161 -10.47 5.85 18.41
C TRP A 161 -11.36 4.61 18.54
N ARG A 162 -11.64 3.91 17.43
CA ARG A 162 -12.53 2.74 17.38
C ARG A 162 -11.96 1.62 16.50
N PRO A 163 -10.70 1.17 16.70
CA PRO A 163 -10.08 0.18 15.82
C PRO A 163 -10.87 -1.14 15.79
N GLN A 164 -11.63 -1.45 16.84
CA GLN A 164 -12.50 -2.64 16.88
C GLN A 164 -13.60 -2.62 15.80
N ALA A 165 -14.02 -1.43 15.34
CA ALA A 165 -14.99 -1.30 14.25
C ALA A 165 -14.42 -1.72 12.89
N LEU A 166 -13.08 -1.72 12.75
CA LEU A 166 -12.37 -2.10 11.54
C LEU A 166 -11.70 -3.46 11.64
N TRP A 167 -11.86 -4.19 12.75
CA TRP A 167 -11.20 -5.49 12.95
C TRP A 167 -11.60 -6.51 11.87
N ALA A 168 -12.84 -6.46 11.41
CA ALA A 168 -13.32 -7.36 10.36
C ALA A 168 -12.85 -6.93 8.95
N VAL A 169 -12.21 -5.76 8.80
CA VAL A 169 -11.64 -5.27 7.54
C VAL A 169 -10.14 -5.58 7.51
N PRO A 170 -9.66 -6.50 6.65
CA PRO A 170 -8.25 -6.86 6.63
C PRO A 170 -7.37 -5.66 6.25
N PRO A 171 -6.13 -5.57 6.77
CA PRO A 171 -5.21 -4.47 6.43
C PRO A 171 -4.96 -4.33 4.91
N ALA A 172 -5.00 -5.43 4.15
CA ALA A 172 -4.85 -5.38 2.70
C ALA A 172 -6.05 -4.75 2.00
N ALA A 173 -7.27 -4.96 2.49
CA ALA A 173 -8.42 -4.22 1.99
C ALA A 173 -8.27 -2.72 2.26
N ARG A 174 -7.84 -2.33 3.47
CA ARG A 174 -7.57 -0.92 3.78
C ARG A 174 -6.52 -0.30 2.85
N LEU A 175 -5.40 -0.99 2.61
CA LEU A 175 -4.40 -0.56 1.63
C LEU A 175 -4.99 -0.42 0.23
N ALA A 176 -5.74 -1.43 -0.23
CA ALA A 176 -6.41 -1.41 -1.52
C ALA A 176 -7.38 -0.22 -1.64
N ARG A 177 -8.11 0.12 -0.58
CA ARG A 177 -8.98 1.31 -0.55
C ARG A 177 -8.19 2.60 -0.67
N LEU A 178 -7.03 2.73 -0.01
CA LEU A 178 -6.16 3.89 -0.19
C LEU A 178 -5.67 4.00 -1.64
N MET A 179 -5.28 2.88 -2.27
CA MET A 179 -4.90 2.85 -3.68
C MET A 179 -6.06 3.26 -4.60
N CYS A 180 -7.30 2.82 -4.30
CA CYS A 180 -8.48 3.23 -5.05
C CYS A 180 -8.69 4.75 -5.06
N VAL A 181 -8.31 5.49 -4.00
CA VAL A 181 -8.40 6.97 -3.98
C VAL A 181 -7.65 7.58 -5.16
N PHE A 182 -6.46 7.05 -5.48
CA PHE A 182 -5.64 7.55 -6.59
C PHE A 182 -6.23 7.14 -7.93
N LEU A 183 -6.94 6.00 -7.99
CA LEU A 183 -7.55 5.50 -9.22
C LEU A 183 -8.91 6.13 -9.53
N VAL A 184 -9.53 6.85 -8.59
CA VAL A 184 -10.83 7.51 -8.84
C VAL A 184 -10.69 8.66 -9.83
N ASP A 185 -9.64 9.48 -9.69
CA ASP A 185 -9.43 10.68 -10.49
C ASP A 185 -7.94 11.06 -10.50
N SER A 186 -7.47 11.57 -11.65
CA SER A 186 -6.04 11.85 -11.88
C SER A 186 -5.49 13.05 -11.10
N GLU A 187 -6.36 13.88 -10.51
CA GLU A 187 -5.98 15.08 -9.77
C GLU A 187 -6.32 14.96 -8.27
N LEU A 188 -7.27 14.10 -7.89
CA LEU A 188 -7.72 13.94 -6.51
C LEU A 188 -6.58 13.67 -5.51
N PHE A 189 -5.59 12.87 -5.89
CA PHE A 189 -4.46 12.57 -5.00
C PHE A 189 -3.48 13.72 -4.83
N ARG A 190 -3.56 14.78 -5.65
CA ARG A 190 -2.74 16.00 -5.53
C ARG A 190 -3.32 16.99 -4.55
N GLU A 191 -4.59 16.82 -4.20
CA GLU A 191 -5.26 17.68 -3.24
C GLU A 191 -4.63 17.50 -1.85
N SER A 192 -4.05 18.59 -1.34
CA SER A 192 -3.32 18.58 -0.08
C SER A 192 -4.10 17.95 1.08
N PRO A 193 -5.41 18.22 1.28
CA PRO A 193 -6.18 17.56 2.35
C PRO A 193 -6.25 16.03 2.20
N VAL A 194 -6.37 15.54 0.96
CA VAL A 194 -6.40 14.10 0.65
C VAL A 194 -5.03 13.47 0.93
N GLN A 195 -3.95 14.11 0.49
CA GLN A 195 -2.58 13.65 0.73
C GLN A 195 -2.30 13.46 2.22
N HIS A 196 -2.65 14.46 3.04
CA HIS A 196 -2.43 14.41 4.48
C HIS A 196 -3.20 13.26 5.15
N LEU A 197 -4.46 13.03 4.75
CA LEU A 197 -5.28 11.94 5.28
C LEU A 197 -4.77 10.56 4.85
N VAL A 198 -4.42 10.39 3.57
CA VAL A 198 -3.85 9.15 3.05
C VAL A 198 -2.50 8.86 3.72
N ALA A 199 -1.63 9.86 3.88
CA ALA A 199 -0.36 9.69 4.57
C ALA A 199 -0.53 9.25 6.03
N ALA A 200 -1.49 9.85 6.75
CA ALA A 200 -1.81 9.44 8.12
C ALA A 200 -2.32 8.00 8.17
N LEU A 201 -3.24 7.61 7.29
CA LEU A 201 -3.77 6.24 7.22
C LEU A 201 -2.73 5.21 6.79
N LEU A 202 -1.85 5.57 5.85
CA LEU A 202 -0.71 4.74 5.44
C LEU A 202 0.23 4.51 6.63
N ALA A 203 0.52 5.55 7.41
CA ALA A 203 1.34 5.42 8.61
C ALA A 203 0.73 4.45 9.64
N GLN A 204 -0.61 4.43 9.79
CA GLN A 204 -1.30 3.45 10.65
C GLN A 204 -1.12 2.01 10.13
N LEU A 205 -1.17 1.78 8.82
CA LEU A 205 -0.93 0.45 8.23
C LEU A 205 0.52 -0.03 8.40
N CYS A 206 1.46 0.91 8.47
CA CYS A 206 2.88 0.63 8.63
C CYS A 206 3.33 0.46 10.09
N GLN A 207 2.43 0.61 11.06
CA GLN A 207 2.75 0.39 12.47
C GLN A 207 3.15 -1.08 12.73
N PRO A 208 4.09 -1.34 13.66
CA PRO A 208 4.55 -2.69 13.98
C PRO A 208 3.45 -3.68 14.40
N GLN A 209 2.31 -3.20 14.93
CA GLN A 209 1.20 -4.06 15.33
C GLN A 209 0.30 -4.46 14.15
N VAL A 210 0.24 -3.63 13.10
CA VAL A 210 -0.66 -3.83 11.95
C VAL A 210 0.09 -4.46 10.78
N LEU A 211 1.31 -3.97 10.51
CA LEU A 211 2.11 -4.37 9.35
C LEU A 211 2.30 -5.89 9.22
N PRO A 212 2.60 -6.67 10.29
CA PRO A 212 2.74 -8.13 10.18
C PRO A 212 1.47 -8.84 9.68
N ASN A 213 0.28 -8.27 9.96
CA ASN A 213 -1.01 -8.82 9.57
C ASN A 213 -1.46 -8.40 8.16
N LEU A 214 -0.68 -7.56 7.47
CA LEU A 214 -0.93 -7.20 6.07
C LEU A 214 -0.67 -8.42 5.18
N ASN A 215 -1.74 -9.08 4.72
CA ASN A 215 -1.71 -10.21 3.80
C ASN A 215 -2.41 -9.83 2.48
N LEU A 216 -1.66 -9.72 1.39
CA LEU A 216 -2.17 -9.28 0.08
C LEU A 216 -2.90 -10.39 -0.70
N ASP A 217 -2.81 -11.64 -0.27
CA ASP A 217 -3.45 -12.79 -0.93
C ASP A 217 -4.89 -13.04 -0.43
N CYS A 218 -5.41 -12.16 0.43
CA CYS A 218 -6.79 -12.27 0.93
C CYS A 218 -7.82 -11.73 -0.08
N PRO A 219 -9.06 -12.27 -0.07
CA PRO A 219 -10.11 -11.75 -0.94
C PRO A 219 -10.46 -10.30 -0.58
N LEU A 220 -10.64 -9.48 -1.61
CA LEU A 220 -10.96 -8.07 -1.50
C LEU A 220 -12.39 -7.83 -2.00
N PRO A 221 -13.39 -7.63 -1.12
CA PRO A 221 -14.76 -7.40 -1.54
C PRO A 221 -14.87 -6.26 -2.57
N GLY A 222 -15.58 -6.46 -3.68
CA GLY A 222 -15.71 -5.43 -4.73
C GLY A 222 -14.42 -5.15 -5.52
N LEU A 223 -13.38 -5.97 -5.42
CA LEU A 223 -12.22 -5.95 -6.31
C LEU A 223 -11.97 -7.37 -6.83
N THR A 224 -11.33 -7.51 -8.00
CA THR A 224 -11.03 -8.84 -8.57
C THR A 224 -9.93 -9.53 -7.79
N SER A 225 -8.78 -8.87 -7.64
CA SER A 225 -7.63 -9.35 -6.87
C SER A 225 -6.67 -8.19 -6.55
N PHE A 226 -5.76 -8.39 -5.59
CA PHE A 226 -4.72 -7.39 -5.31
C PHE A 226 -3.73 -7.22 -6.50
N PRO A 227 -3.26 -8.28 -7.18
CA PRO A 227 -2.40 -8.13 -8.35
C PRO A 227 -3.03 -7.31 -9.48
N ASP A 228 -4.31 -7.52 -9.80
CA ASP A 228 -4.98 -6.74 -10.85
C ASP A 228 -5.11 -5.26 -10.47
N LEU A 229 -5.44 -4.98 -9.20
CA LEU A 229 -5.45 -3.61 -8.68
C LEU A 229 -4.06 -2.98 -8.79
N TYR A 230 -3.01 -3.73 -8.44
CA TYR A 230 -1.65 -3.25 -8.46
C TYR A 230 -1.15 -2.97 -9.87
N ALA A 231 -1.50 -3.79 -10.87
CA ALA A 231 -1.20 -3.52 -12.28
C ALA A 231 -1.84 -2.20 -12.73
N ASN A 232 -3.15 -2.03 -12.50
CA ASN A 232 -3.85 -0.77 -12.81
C ASN A 232 -3.23 0.43 -12.07
N PHE A 233 -2.73 0.21 -10.85
CA PHE A 233 -2.07 1.26 -10.07
C PHE A 233 -0.71 1.65 -10.63
N LEU A 234 0.06 0.70 -11.16
CA LEU A 234 1.31 0.98 -11.85
C LEU A 234 1.07 1.74 -13.17
N ASP A 235 0.08 1.35 -13.96
CA ASP A 235 -0.34 2.08 -15.16
C ASP A 235 -0.66 3.54 -14.83
N HIS A 236 -1.46 3.75 -13.78
CA HIS A 236 -1.83 5.09 -13.35
C HIS A 236 -0.62 5.88 -12.83
N PHE A 237 0.29 5.23 -12.11
CA PHE A 237 1.53 5.84 -11.63
C PHE A 237 2.40 6.32 -12.80
N GLU A 238 2.60 5.49 -13.81
CA GLU A 238 3.37 5.86 -15.01
C GLU A 238 2.74 7.04 -15.75
N ALA A 239 1.40 7.08 -15.81
CA ALA A 239 0.68 8.10 -16.54
C ALA A 239 0.67 9.47 -15.85
N VAL A 240 0.41 9.52 -14.53
CA VAL A 240 0.03 10.79 -13.87
C VAL A 240 0.72 11.07 -12.53
N SER A 241 1.68 10.24 -12.07
CA SER A 241 2.29 10.45 -10.75
C SER A 241 3.15 11.72 -10.64
N PHE A 242 3.80 12.15 -11.74
CA PHE A 242 4.82 13.21 -11.75
C PHE A 242 5.87 13.08 -10.64
N GLY A 243 6.15 11.85 -10.18
CA GLY A 243 7.10 11.59 -9.11
C GLY A 243 6.60 11.91 -7.69
N ASP A 244 5.29 11.94 -7.48
CA ASP A 244 4.70 12.12 -6.15
C ASP A 244 5.19 11.04 -5.16
N HIS A 245 5.70 11.50 -4.02
CA HIS A 245 6.30 10.62 -3.02
C HIS A 245 5.27 9.74 -2.30
N LEU A 246 4.06 10.24 -2.04
CA LEU A 246 3.04 9.45 -1.36
C LEU A 246 2.52 8.33 -2.27
N PHE A 247 2.32 8.64 -3.56
CA PHE A 247 2.02 7.65 -4.58
C PHE A 247 3.16 6.63 -4.68
N GLY A 248 4.41 7.08 -4.74
CA GLY A 248 5.59 6.21 -4.73
C GLY A 248 5.67 5.31 -3.48
N ALA A 249 5.30 5.81 -2.30
CA ALA A 249 5.26 5.02 -1.07
C ALA A 249 4.20 3.90 -1.13
N LEU A 250 3.03 4.17 -1.73
CA LEU A 250 1.99 3.16 -1.97
C LEU A 250 2.40 2.14 -3.03
N VAL A 251 3.17 2.55 -4.05
CA VAL A 251 3.77 1.61 -5.03
C VAL A 251 4.80 0.71 -4.35
N LEU A 252 5.63 1.27 -3.46
CA LEU A 252 6.72 0.53 -2.82
C LEU A 252 6.22 -0.39 -1.71
N LEU A 253 5.16 -0.07 -0.97
CA LEU A 253 4.74 -0.88 0.18
C LEU A 253 4.47 -2.37 -0.16
N PRO A 254 3.81 -2.73 -1.27
CA PRO A 254 3.56 -4.13 -1.67
C PRO A 254 4.80 -4.88 -2.21
N LEU A 255 5.94 -4.21 -2.40
CA LEU A 255 7.15 -4.82 -2.99
C LEU A 255 8.09 -5.46 -1.96
N GLN A 256 7.69 -5.53 -0.69
CA GLN A 256 8.44 -6.22 0.35
C GLN A 256 8.65 -7.70 0.01
N ARG A 257 9.73 -8.29 0.53
CA ARG A 257 10.12 -9.67 0.21
C ARG A 257 9.11 -10.73 0.60
N ARG A 258 8.31 -10.47 1.64
CA ARG A 258 7.27 -11.37 2.13
C ARG A 258 6.06 -11.51 1.21
N PHE A 259 5.90 -10.59 0.25
CA PHE A 259 4.78 -10.61 -0.69
C PHE A 259 5.15 -11.32 -1.98
N SER A 260 4.10 -11.69 -2.73
CA SER A 260 4.25 -12.39 -4.01
C SER A 260 5.27 -11.71 -4.92
N VAL A 261 6.12 -12.53 -5.54
CA VAL A 261 7.10 -12.08 -6.53
C VAL A 261 6.45 -11.46 -7.77
N THR A 262 5.18 -11.81 -8.04
CA THR A 262 4.42 -11.30 -9.20
C THR A 262 4.34 -9.78 -9.20
N LEU A 263 4.20 -9.13 -8.03
CA LEU A 263 4.14 -7.67 -7.93
C LEU A 263 5.46 -7.01 -8.33
N ARG A 264 6.58 -7.62 -7.95
CA ARG A 264 7.93 -7.15 -8.33
C ARG A 264 8.23 -7.43 -9.79
N LEU A 265 7.79 -8.57 -10.31
CA LEU A 265 7.88 -8.89 -11.74
C LEU A 265 7.05 -7.92 -12.60
N ALA A 266 5.85 -7.54 -12.18
CA ALA A 266 5.04 -6.54 -12.88
C ALA A 266 5.82 -5.21 -13.00
N LEU A 267 6.39 -4.71 -11.90
CA LEU A 267 7.16 -3.46 -11.93
C LEU A 267 8.43 -3.55 -12.78
N PHE A 268 9.25 -4.60 -12.60
CA PHE A 268 10.55 -4.71 -13.27
C PHE A 268 10.48 -5.32 -14.68
N GLY A 269 9.38 -5.98 -15.01
CA GLY A 269 9.15 -6.66 -16.27
C GLY A 269 8.30 -5.84 -17.23
N GLU A 270 7.21 -5.26 -16.73
CA GLU A 270 6.17 -4.61 -17.54
C GLU A 270 6.22 -3.08 -17.41
N HIS A 271 6.43 -2.57 -16.19
CA HIS A 271 6.41 -1.12 -15.87
C HIS A 271 7.81 -0.55 -15.57
N VAL A 272 8.79 -0.86 -16.42
CA VAL A 272 10.17 -0.35 -16.24
C VAL A 272 10.22 1.18 -16.35
N GLY A 273 9.25 1.80 -17.04
CA GLY A 273 9.12 3.25 -17.16
C GLY A 273 8.87 3.92 -15.81
N ALA A 274 8.08 3.30 -14.94
CA ALA A 274 7.76 3.76 -13.59
C ALA A 274 8.99 3.99 -12.73
N LEU A 275 10.06 3.20 -12.93
CA LEU A 275 11.30 3.33 -12.16
C LEU A 275 11.88 4.74 -12.25
N ARG A 276 11.68 5.46 -13.35
CA ARG A 276 12.19 6.82 -13.50
C ARG A 276 11.43 7.86 -12.65
N ALA A 277 10.18 7.59 -12.32
CA ALA A 277 9.34 8.46 -11.51
C ALA A 277 9.29 8.06 -10.02
N LEU A 278 9.78 6.87 -9.64
CA LEU A 278 9.81 6.40 -8.26
C LEU A 278 10.92 7.04 -7.40
N SER A 279 10.88 8.37 -7.24
CA SER A 279 11.92 9.17 -6.57
C SER A 279 11.80 9.28 -5.06
N LEU A 280 11.00 8.42 -4.42
CA LEU A 280 10.82 8.44 -2.96
C LEU A 280 12.19 8.31 -2.25
N PRO A 281 12.58 9.28 -1.40
CA PRO A 281 13.82 9.20 -0.64
C PRO A 281 13.80 8.06 0.38
N LEU A 282 14.96 7.46 0.65
CA LEU A 282 15.13 6.39 1.66
C LEU A 282 14.64 6.80 3.06
N THR A 283 14.76 8.08 3.42
CA THR A 283 14.31 8.62 4.70
C THR A 283 12.79 8.73 4.84
N GLN A 284 12.06 8.68 3.71
CA GLN A 284 10.60 8.75 3.64
C GLN A 284 9.97 7.37 3.38
N LEU A 285 10.77 6.30 3.38
CA LEU A 285 10.27 4.95 3.20
C LEU A 285 9.34 4.57 4.37
N PRO A 286 8.14 4.03 4.12
CA PRO A 286 7.14 3.82 5.16
C PRO A 286 7.47 2.62 6.07
N VAL A 287 8.35 1.72 5.61
CA VAL A 287 8.82 0.54 6.36
C VAL A 287 10.34 0.42 6.21
N SER A 288 10.97 -0.41 7.04
CA SER A 288 12.42 -0.60 7.02
C SER A 288 12.92 -1.13 5.67
N LEU A 289 14.11 -0.69 5.24
CA LEU A 289 14.70 -1.15 3.97
C LEU A 289 14.93 -2.66 3.95
N GLU A 290 15.17 -3.25 5.12
CA GLU A 290 15.35 -4.68 5.36
C GLU A 290 14.12 -5.49 4.93
N CYS A 291 12.91 -4.93 5.01
CA CYS A 291 11.69 -5.59 4.54
C CYS A 291 11.73 -5.88 3.03
N TYR A 292 12.60 -5.18 2.28
CA TYR A 292 12.79 -5.33 0.85
C TYR A 292 14.02 -6.14 0.47
N THR A 293 15.01 -6.24 1.36
CA THR A 293 16.29 -6.93 1.07
C THR A 293 16.40 -8.31 1.74
N VAL A 294 15.55 -8.61 2.73
CA VAL A 294 15.61 -9.86 3.50
C VAL A 294 14.26 -10.60 3.46
N PRO A 295 14.24 -11.93 3.18
CA PRO A 295 15.38 -12.76 2.74
C PRO A 295 15.88 -12.37 1.34
N PRO A 296 17.08 -12.80 0.91
CA PRO A 296 17.55 -12.61 -0.45
C PRO A 296 16.55 -13.10 -1.50
N GLU A 297 16.56 -12.48 -2.68
CA GLU A 297 15.74 -12.90 -3.82
C GLU A 297 16.15 -14.29 -4.32
N ASP A 298 15.15 -15.14 -4.54
CA ASP A 298 15.28 -16.52 -5.00
C ASP A 298 14.69 -16.73 -6.40
N ASN A 299 13.90 -15.78 -6.91
CA ASN A 299 13.39 -15.83 -8.28
C ASN A 299 14.44 -15.39 -9.31
N LEU A 300 14.90 -16.34 -10.14
CA LEU A 300 15.94 -16.10 -11.14
C LEU A 300 15.53 -15.05 -12.19
N ALA A 301 14.28 -15.03 -12.64
CA ALA A 301 13.82 -14.07 -13.64
C ALA A 301 13.88 -12.64 -13.09
N LEU A 302 13.44 -12.43 -11.85
CA LEU A 302 13.51 -11.12 -11.21
C LEU A 302 14.97 -10.68 -10.96
N LEU A 303 15.86 -11.58 -10.55
CA LEU A 303 17.29 -11.28 -10.40
C LEU A 303 17.94 -10.84 -11.72
N GLN A 304 17.57 -11.48 -12.84
CA GLN A 304 18.02 -11.07 -14.16
C GLN A 304 17.47 -9.69 -14.54
N LEU A 305 16.23 -9.38 -14.19
CA LEU A 305 15.63 -8.05 -14.40
C LEU A 305 16.31 -6.97 -13.56
N TYR A 306 16.58 -7.21 -12.26
CA TYR A 306 17.36 -6.31 -11.41
C TYR A 306 18.72 -6.02 -12.03
N PHE A 307 19.44 -7.06 -12.45
CA PHE A 307 20.75 -6.89 -13.08
C PHE A 307 20.66 -6.11 -14.39
N ARG A 308 19.70 -6.46 -15.26
CA ARG A 308 19.49 -5.79 -16.55
C ARG A 308 19.19 -4.30 -16.35
N THR A 309 18.28 -3.95 -15.45
CA THR A 309 17.87 -2.56 -15.22
C THR A 309 19.02 -1.72 -14.64
N LEU A 310 19.87 -2.30 -13.78
CA LEU A 310 21.09 -1.65 -13.29
C LEU A 310 22.11 -1.41 -14.41
N VAL A 311 22.46 -2.45 -15.18
CA VAL A 311 23.52 -2.37 -16.21
C VAL A 311 23.11 -1.51 -17.41
N THR A 312 21.83 -1.51 -17.78
CA THR A 312 21.30 -0.63 -18.84
C THR A 312 21.11 0.81 -18.36
N GLY A 313 21.25 1.07 -17.06
CA GLY A 313 21.02 2.39 -16.46
C GLY A 313 19.56 2.84 -16.49
N ALA A 314 18.61 1.91 -16.66
CA ALA A 314 17.18 2.16 -16.46
C ALA A 314 16.87 2.41 -14.98
N LEU A 315 17.57 1.71 -14.08
CA LEU A 315 17.52 1.91 -12.64
C LEU A 315 18.78 2.66 -12.17
N ARG A 316 18.60 3.83 -11.53
CA ARG A 316 19.68 4.66 -11.00
C ARG A 316 19.34 5.20 -9.63
N SER A 317 20.33 5.28 -8.75
CA SER A 317 20.19 5.82 -7.39
C SER A 317 19.53 7.21 -7.36
N ARG A 318 19.95 8.13 -8.24
CA ARG A 318 19.45 9.51 -8.29
C ARG A 318 17.94 9.69 -8.54
N TRP A 319 17.27 8.72 -9.15
CA TRP A 319 15.84 8.82 -9.49
C TRP A 319 14.99 7.73 -8.85
N CYS A 320 15.60 6.62 -8.43
CA CYS A 320 14.91 5.53 -7.75
C CYS A 320 15.78 4.93 -6.65
N PRO A 321 16.08 5.70 -5.58
CA PRO A 321 17.09 5.33 -4.60
C PRO A 321 16.71 4.05 -3.84
N VAL A 322 15.43 3.88 -3.49
CA VAL A 322 14.94 2.70 -2.76
C VAL A 322 15.16 1.43 -3.57
N LEU A 323 14.61 1.36 -4.79
CA LEU A 323 14.73 0.13 -5.60
C LEU A 323 16.14 -0.09 -6.12
N TYR A 324 16.93 0.97 -6.30
CA TYR A 324 18.36 0.85 -6.58
C TYR A 324 19.08 0.09 -5.46
N ALA A 325 18.91 0.50 -4.20
CA ALA A 325 19.49 -0.18 -3.05
C ALA A 325 19.02 -1.65 -2.96
N VAL A 326 17.72 -1.90 -3.19
CA VAL A 326 17.13 -3.25 -3.17
C VAL A 326 17.71 -4.14 -4.27
N ALA A 327 17.80 -3.65 -5.50
CA ALA A 327 18.36 -4.39 -6.63
C ALA A 327 19.85 -4.71 -6.42
N VAL A 328 20.64 -3.74 -5.92
CA VAL A 328 22.06 -3.96 -5.60
C VAL A 328 22.22 -5.03 -4.52
N ALA A 329 21.41 -4.98 -3.45
CA ALA A 329 21.45 -5.97 -2.38
C ALA A 329 21.18 -7.39 -2.88
N HIS A 330 20.12 -7.57 -3.68
CA HIS A 330 19.73 -8.88 -4.22
C HIS A 330 20.71 -9.41 -5.24
N VAL A 331 21.18 -8.57 -6.16
CA VAL A 331 22.21 -8.96 -7.14
C VAL A 331 23.51 -9.34 -6.44
N ASN A 332 23.97 -8.56 -5.45
CA ASN A 332 25.17 -8.89 -4.67
C ASN A 332 25.01 -10.24 -3.95
N SER A 333 23.89 -10.46 -3.27
CA SER A 333 23.62 -11.72 -2.58
C SER A 333 23.61 -12.89 -3.57
N PHE A 334 23.01 -12.71 -4.75
CA PHE A 334 22.92 -13.76 -5.76
C PHE A 334 24.29 -14.11 -6.36
N ILE A 335 25.07 -13.12 -6.83
CA ILE A 335 26.35 -13.37 -7.50
C ILE A 335 27.40 -14.01 -6.57
N PHE A 336 27.29 -13.78 -5.26
CA PHE A 336 28.15 -14.41 -4.25
C PHE A 336 27.54 -15.60 -3.52
N SER A 337 26.29 -15.97 -3.82
CA SER A 337 25.67 -17.16 -3.23
C SER A 337 26.43 -18.42 -3.66
N GLN A 338 26.65 -19.35 -2.72
CA GLN A 338 27.34 -20.62 -2.95
C GLN A 338 26.47 -21.81 -2.57
N ASP A 339 25.18 -21.74 -2.92
CA ASP A 339 24.25 -22.84 -2.66
C ASP A 339 24.58 -24.06 -3.55
N PRO A 340 25.01 -25.20 -2.97
CA PRO A 340 25.33 -26.41 -3.74
C PRO A 340 24.10 -27.05 -4.39
N GLN A 341 22.90 -26.86 -3.82
CA GLN A 341 21.64 -27.46 -4.29
C GLN A 341 21.02 -26.72 -5.48
N SER A 342 21.55 -25.55 -5.85
CA SER A 342 21.05 -24.77 -6.99
C SER A 342 21.18 -25.52 -8.34
N SER A 343 20.22 -25.31 -9.24
CA SER A 343 20.22 -25.88 -10.59
C SER A 343 21.39 -25.37 -11.43
N ASP A 344 21.75 -26.10 -12.49
CA ASP A 344 22.84 -25.71 -13.38
C ASP A 344 22.56 -24.38 -14.09
N GLU A 345 21.29 -24.11 -14.43
CA GLU A 345 20.85 -22.82 -14.98
C GLU A 345 21.14 -21.67 -14.03
N VAL A 346 20.79 -21.81 -12.75
CA VAL A 346 21.05 -20.80 -11.70
C VAL A 346 22.56 -20.60 -11.52
N LYS A 347 23.35 -21.67 -11.49
CA LYS A 347 24.82 -21.62 -11.41
C LYS A 347 25.44 -20.94 -12.62
N ALA A 348 24.92 -21.19 -13.82
CA ALA A 348 25.38 -20.54 -15.05
C ALA A 348 25.04 -19.05 -15.06
N ALA A 349 23.80 -18.69 -14.72
CA ALA A 349 23.37 -17.29 -14.63
C ALA A 349 24.19 -16.51 -13.60
N ARG A 350 24.45 -17.09 -12.42
CA ARG A 350 25.30 -16.50 -11.37
C ARG A 350 26.70 -16.17 -11.89
N ARG A 351 27.36 -17.16 -12.52
CA ARG A 351 28.71 -16.98 -13.11
C ARG A 351 28.70 -15.90 -14.19
N SER A 352 27.70 -15.93 -15.08
CA SER A 352 27.57 -14.94 -16.15
C SER A 352 27.38 -13.53 -15.61
N MET A 353 26.50 -13.34 -14.62
CA MET A 353 26.25 -12.04 -14.00
C MET A 353 27.49 -11.52 -13.26
N LEU A 354 28.22 -12.37 -12.54
CA LEU A 354 29.46 -11.97 -11.86
C LEU A 354 30.56 -11.57 -12.84
N GLN A 355 30.74 -12.32 -13.93
CA GLN A 355 31.68 -11.98 -15.00
C GLN A 355 31.32 -10.64 -15.66
N LYS A 356 30.04 -10.44 -16.01
CA LYS A 356 29.56 -9.18 -16.57
C LYS A 356 29.77 -8.02 -15.60
N THR A 357 29.53 -8.24 -14.30
CA THR A 357 29.76 -7.23 -13.25
C THR A 357 31.23 -6.81 -13.19
N TRP A 358 32.16 -7.76 -13.27
CA TRP A 358 33.59 -7.47 -13.28
C TRP A 358 34.02 -6.62 -14.49
N LEU A 359 33.42 -6.89 -15.65
CA LEU A 359 33.68 -6.20 -16.92
C LEU A 359 32.87 -4.90 -17.11
N LEU A 360 32.10 -4.46 -16.11
CA LEU A 360 31.36 -3.20 -16.20
C LEU A 360 32.31 -2.01 -16.34
N ALA A 361 32.05 -1.15 -17.32
CA ALA A 361 32.75 0.12 -17.51
C ALA A 361 32.35 1.17 -16.46
N ASP A 362 31.13 1.07 -15.91
CA ASP A 362 30.68 1.93 -14.80
C ASP A 362 31.33 1.48 -13.49
N GLU A 363 32.40 2.19 -13.14
CA GLU A 363 33.17 1.96 -11.91
C GLU A 363 32.34 2.09 -10.63
N GLY A 364 31.38 3.03 -10.59
CA GLY A 364 30.52 3.24 -9.42
C GLY A 364 29.57 2.06 -9.22
N LEU A 365 28.86 1.67 -10.28
CA LEU A 365 27.98 0.50 -10.23
C LEU A 365 28.75 -0.78 -9.93
N ARG A 366 29.93 -0.96 -10.52
CA ARG A 366 30.80 -2.10 -10.25
C ARG A 366 31.20 -2.17 -8.78
N GLN A 367 31.59 -1.04 -8.19
CA GLN A 367 31.90 -0.97 -6.76
C GLN A 367 30.69 -1.32 -5.90
N HIS A 368 29.51 -0.76 -6.20
CA HIS A 368 28.29 -1.04 -5.45
C HIS A 368 27.92 -2.53 -5.49
N LEU A 369 27.94 -3.15 -6.67
CA LEU A 369 27.59 -4.57 -6.83
C LEU A 369 28.59 -5.53 -6.19
N LEU A 370 29.89 -5.23 -6.20
CA LEU A 370 30.91 -6.13 -5.63
C LEU A 370 31.09 -5.94 -4.11
N HIS A 371 31.05 -4.69 -3.65
CA HIS A 371 31.41 -4.33 -2.28
C HIS A 371 30.21 -4.13 -1.34
N TYR A 372 28.98 -4.34 -1.80
CA TYR A 372 27.81 -4.28 -0.92
C TYR A 372 27.97 -5.17 0.33
N LYS A 373 27.68 -4.56 1.49
CA LYS A 373 27.77 -5.18 2.82
C LYS A 373 26.39 -5.39 3.45
N LEU A 374 25.65 -4.31 3.71
CA LEU A 374 24.36 -4.36 4.43
C LEU A 374 23.50 -3.13 4.09
N PRO A 375 22.16 -3.22 4.22
CA PRO A 375 21.28 -2.08 3.99
C PRO A 375 21.46 -1.05 5.11
N ASN A 376 21.45 0.23 4.75
CA ASN A 376 21.58 1.33 5.70
C ASN A 376 20.91 2.59 5.13
N SER A 377 19.70 2.89 5.59
CA SER A 377 18.89 4.03 5.13
C SER A 377 19.44 5.40 5.54
N THR A 378 20.44 5.46 6.43
CA THR A 378 21.09 6.72 6.83
C THR A 378 22.10 7.22 5.80
N LEU A 379 22.57 6.33 4.92
CA LEU A 379 23.50 6.65 3.85
C LEU A 379 22.74 7.04 2.58
N PRO A 380 23.30 7.94 1.73
CA PRO A 380 22.63 8.43 0.54
C PRO A 380 22.26 7.33 -0.46
N GLU A 381 23.11 6.31 -0.59
CA GLU A 381 22.90 5.16 -1.49
C GLU A 381 22.02 4.07 -0.86
N GLY A 382 21.74 4.15 0.45
CA GLY A 382 20.92 3.17 1.16
C GLY A 382 21.64 1.90 1.62
N PHE A 383 22.97 1.85 1.55
CA PHE A 383 23.75 0.69 1.97
C PHE A 383 25.19 1.03 2.33
N GLU A 384 25.80 0.15 3.13
CA GLU A 384 27.23 0.17 3.42
C GLU A 384 28.04 -0.64 2.40
N LEU A 385 29.25 -0.18 2.14
CA LEU A 385 30.23 -0.87 1.30
C LEU A 385 31.41 -1.37 2.14
N TYR A 386 31.96 -2.52 1.76
CA TYR A 386 33.25 -2.97 2.25
C TYR A 386 34.37 -2.11 1.65
N SER A 387 35.35 -1.71 2.47
CA SER A 387 36.57 -1.07 1.99
C SER A 387 37.46 -2.01 1.17
N GLN A 388 37.42 -3.31 1.50
CA GLN A 388 38.11 -4.37 0.79
C GLN A 388 37.18 -5.58 0.68
N LEU A 389 37.19 -6.24 -0.49
CA LEU A 389 36.40 -7.46 -0.70
C LEU A 389 36.76 -8.54 0.32
N PRO A 390 35.76 -9.15 0.99
CA PRO A 390 35.99 -10.28 1.88
C PRO A 390 36.79 -11.40 1.17
N PRO A 391 37.73 -12.09 1.87
CA PRO A 391 38.65 -13.04 1.24
C PRO A 391 37.95 -14.14 0.43
N LEU A 392 36.81 -14.64 0.92
CA LEU A 392 36.00 -15.65 0.23
C LEU A 392 35.45 -15.15 -1.11
N ARG A 393 34.97 -13.90 -1.16
CA ARG A 393 34.46 -13.27 -2.38
C ARG A 393 35.61 -12.97 -3.34
N GLN A 394 36.75 -12.52 -2.82
CA GLN A 394 37.96 -12.26 -3.61
C GLN A 394 38.50 -13.53 -4.28
N HIS A 395 38.61 -14.63 -3.53
CA HIS A 395 39.05 -15.91 -4.07
C HIS A 395 38.07 -16.45 -5.13
N TYR A 396 36.76 -16.28 -4.92
CA TYR A 396 35.75 -16.67 -5.91
C TYR A 396 35.86 -15.87 -7.21
N LEU A 397 36.06 -14.55 -7.11
CA LEU A 397 36.31 -13.67 -8.25
C LEU A 397 37.58 -14.09 -9.01
N GLN A 398 38.68 -14.34 -8.29
CA GLN A 398 39.95 -14.76 -8.89
C GLN A 398 39.82 -16.06 -9.68
N ARG A 399 39.14 -17.07 -9.11
CA ARG A 399 38.86 -18.33 -9.80
C ARG A 399 38.06 -18.15 -11.09
N LEU A 400 37.14 -17.19 -11.13
CA LEU A 400 36.36 -16.90 -12.34
C LEU A 400 37.16 -16.11 -13.36
N THR A 401 38.04 -15.20 -12.93
CA THR A 401 38.92 -14.47 -13.85
C THR A 401 39.97 -15.38 -14.49
N SER A 402 40.50 -16.36 -13.74
CA SER A 402 41.45 -17.34 -14.29
C SER A 402 40.83 -18.26 -15.33
N THR A 403 39.56 -18.65 -15.17
CA THR A 403 38.86 -19.48 -16.17
C THR A 403 38.48 -18.71 -17.42
N VAL A 404 38.16 -17.41 -17.31
CA VAL A 404 37.90 -16.53 -18.46
C VAL A 404 39.18 -16.30 -19.28
N LEU A 405 40.31 -16.07 -18.61
CA LEU A 405 41.61 -15.92 -19.28
C LEU A 405 42.06 -17.21 -19.99
N GLN A 406 41.74 -18.39 -19.45
CA GLN A 406 42.04 -19.67 -20.09
C GLN A 406 41.15 -19.97 -21.31
N ASN A 407 39.87 -19.57 -21.27
CA ASN A 407 38.95 -19.78 -22.40
C ASN A 407 39.19 -18.78 -23.55
N GLY A 408 39.61 -17.55 -23.26
CA GLY A 408 39.96 -16.56 -24.29
C GLY A 408 41.26 -16.84 -25.06
N VAL A 409 42.11 -17.74 -24.56
CA VAL A 409 43.37 -18.17 -25.22
C VAL A 409 43.16 -19.42 -26.09
N SER A 410 42.01 -20.10 -25.98
CA SER A 410 41.67 -21.27 -26.81
C SER A 410 40.89 -20.92 -28.09
N GLU A 411 40.51 -19.66 -28.29
CA GLU A 411 39.77 -19.17 -29.48
C GLU A 411 40.59 -18.24 -30.40
N THR A 412 41.91 -18.36 -30.37
CA THR A 412 42.83 -17.81 -31.38
C THR A 412 43.62 -18.93 -32.01
#